data_AF-A0A023EFR6-F1
#
_entry.id   AF-A0A023EFR6-F1
#
_cell.length_a   1.000
_cell.length_b   1.000
_cell.length_c   1.000
_cell.angle_alpha   90.00
_cell.angle_beta   90.00
_cell.angle_gamma   90.00
#
_symmetry.space_group_name_H-M   'P 1'
#
loop_
_entity.id
_entity.type
_entity.pdbx_description
1 polymer ?
#
loop_
_entity_poly.entity_id
_entity_poly.type
_entity_poly.pdbx_seq_one_letter_code
_entity_poly.pdbx_strand_id
1 'polypeptide(L)'
;MVIKVYISGMSGSKEVKKRQQRVTMILDSKHIPYTIVDITEPGQEAEKDFMQKNSEHNGATISDQNPRHPLPPQMFNDAEYCGDYDDFDLANEVDNLEVFLKMEAPKPVSEDQQRNGTGDAVQDQQSQVTATAAAATEASTEDDEDKENKTEEGANEV
;
A
#
# COMPACT_ATOMS: atom_id res chain seq x y z
N MET A 1 22.18 -6.62 3.54
CA MET A 1 20.81 -6.34 3.10
C MET A 1 20.10 -5.56 4.17
N VAL A 2 19.93 -4.25 3.95
CA VAL A 2 19.16 -3.36 4.82
C VAL A 2 18.16 -2.60 3.96
N ILE A 3 16.87 -2.79 4.23
CA ILE A 3 15.82 -2.01 3.58
C ILE A 3 15.84 -0.60 4.16
N LYS A 4 16.01 0.41 3.31
CA LYS A 4 15.96 1.82 3.67
C LYS A 4 14.70 2.42 3.06
N VAL A 5 13.89 3.03 3.91
CA VAL A 5 12.70 3.78 3.51
C VAL A 5 12.98 5.25 3.73
N TYR A 6 13.11 5.99 2.64
CA TYR A 6 13.29 7.43 2.70
C TYR A 6 11.94 8.09 2.93
N ILE A 7 11.87 8.90 3.98
CA ILE A 7 10.67 9.61 4.41
C ILE A 7 10.96 11.11 4.53
N SER A 8 9.92 11.89 4.71
CA SER A 8 9.94 13.32 4.96
C SER A 8 8.97 13.64 6.10
N GLY A 9 9.51 13.77 7.32
CA GLY A 9 8.72 14.12 8.51
C GLY A 9 8.04 15.48 8.39
N MET A 10 8.70 16.43 7.69
CA MET A 10 8.18 17.78 7.44
C MET A 10 7.41 17.94 6.12
N SER A 11 6.94 16.86 5.50
CA SER A 11 6.18 16.97 4.24
C SER A 11 4.88 17.78 4.40
N GLY A 12 4.68 18.76 3.51
CA GLY A 12 3.45 19.56 3.43
C GLY A 12 2.28 18.82 2.75
N SER A 13 2.55 17.72 2.04
CA SER A 13 1.51 16.94 1.37
C SER A 13 0.94 15.87 2.31
N LYS A 14 -0.37 15.97 2.60
CA LYS A 14 -1.08 14.97 3.41
C LYS A 14 -1.04 13.58 2.78
N GLU A 15 -1.06 13.52 1.46
CA GLU A 15 -1.02 12.27 0.70
C GLU A 15 0.33 11.58 0.85
N VAL A 16 1.42 12.33 0.68
CA VAL A 16 2.78 11.84 0.91
C VAL A 16 2.93 11.28 2.33
N LYS A 17 2.39 11.95 3.35
CA LYS A 17 2.40 11.45 4.74
C LYS A 17 1.63 10.14 4.91
N LYS A 18 0.43 10.03 4.33
CA LYS A 18 -0.37 8.80 4.37
C LYS A 18 0.34 7.62 3.69
N ARG A 19 0.94 7.86 2.53
CA ARG A 19 1.71 6.86 1.78
C ARG A 19 2.92 6.36 2.58
N GLN A 20 3.70 7.26 3.17
CA GLN A 20 4.82 6.90 4.05
C GLN A 20 4.35 6.04 5.23
N GLN A 21 3.29 6.47 5.92
CA GLN A 21 2.75 5.71 7.05
C GLN A 21 2.24 4.33 6.62
N ARG A 22 1.61 4.23 5.45
CA ARG A 22 1.13 2.95 4.91
C ARG A 22 2.29 2.00 4.61
N VAL A 23 3.37 2.48 4.00
CA VAL A 23 4.58 1.67 3.76
C VAL A 23 5.13 1.11 5.07
N THR A 24 5.30 1.93 6.11
CA THR A 24 5.81 1.47 7.41
C THR A 24 4.87 0.44 8.05
N MET A 25 3.55 0.68 8.03
CA MET A 25 2.56 -0.26 8.57
C MET A 25 2.60 -1.63 7.88
N ILE A 26 2.77 -1.66 6.55
CA ILE A 26 2.84 -2.90 5.78
C ILE A 26 4.14 -3.65 6.09
N LEU A 27 5.29 -2.96 6.13
CA LEU A 27 6.58 -3.55 6.46
C LEU A 27 6.59 -4.15 7.87
N ASP A 28 6.01 -3.44 8.84
CA ASP A 28 5.83 -3.92 10.22
C ASP A 28 4.96 -5.19 10.26
N SER A 29 3.86 -5.19 9.50
CA SER A 29 2.92 -6.32 9.42
C SER A 29 3.54 -7.56 8.78
N LYS A 30 4.44 -7.37 7.81
CA LYS A 30 5.20 -8.45 7.14
C LYS A 30 6.47 -8.85 7.92
N HIS A 31 6.75 -8.21 9.06
CA HIS A 31 7.95 -8.44 9.88
C HIS A 31 9.27 -8.26 9.12
N ILE A 32 9.30 -7.35 8.15
CA ILE A 32 10.50 -7.04 7.38
C ILE A 32 11.29 -5.96 8.13
N PRO A 33 12.57 -6.18 8.47
CA PRO A 33 13.38 -5.15 9.12
C PRO A 33 13.75 -4.05 8.11
N TYR A 34 13.46 -2.80 8.48
CA TYR A 34 13.81 -1.62 7.68
C TYR A 34 14.36 -0.50 8.54
N THR A 35 15.06 0.43 7.90
CA THR A 35 15.58 1.66 8.48
C THR A 35 14.85 2.84 7.87
N ILE A 36 14.37 3.73 8.72
CA ILE A 36 13.75 4.99 8.31
C ILE A 36 14.84 6.04 8.14
N VAL A 37 14.86 6.70 6.98
CA VAL A 37 15.79 7.79 6.68
C VAL A 37 14.96 9.05 6.41
N ASP A 38 14.90 9.96 7.39
CA ASP A 38 14.19 11.23 7.21
C ASP A 38 15.08 12.27 6.53
N ILE A 39 14.80 12.54 5.26
CA ILE A 39 15.55 13.49 4.44
C ILE A 39 15.31 14.96 4.83
N THR A 40 14.37 15.21 5.74
CA THR A 40 14.07 16.56 6.24
C THR A 40 14.78 16.88 7.54
N GLU A 41 15.40 15.91 8.18
CA GLU A 41 16.17 16.16 9.40
C GLU A 41 17.46 16.94 9.10
N PRO A 42 17.88 17.86 9.99
CA PRO A 42 19.15 18.56 9.85
C PRO A 42 20.33 17.58 9.79
N GLY A 43 21.12 17.65 8.71
CA GLY A 43 22.27 16.77 8.51
C GLY A 43 22.06 15.60 7.56
N GLN A 44 20.84 15.36 7.07
CA GLN A 44 20.50 14.30 6.09
C GLN A 44 20.41 14.82 4.64
N GLU A 45 21.14 15.89 4.34
CA GLU A 45 21.14 16.50 3.00
C GLU A 45 21.76 15.57 1.95
N ALA A 46 22.77 14.77 2.32
CA ALA A 46 23.39 13.82 1.42
C ALA A 46 22.42 12.69 1.04
N GLU A 47 21.58 12.26 1.98
CA GLU A 47 20.58 11.22 1.86
C GLU A 47 19.40 11.71 1.01
N LYS A 48 19.00 12.97 1.18
CA LYS A 48 18.07 13.64 0.27
C LYS A 48 18.58 13.62 -1.17
N ASP A 49 19.83 14.03 -1.36
CA ASP A 49 20.46 14.08 -2.69
C ASP A 49 20.65 12.68 -3.27
N PHE A 50 20.98 11.69 -2.43
CA PHE A 50 21.09 10.30 -2.83
C PHE A 50 19.74 9.77 -3.33
N MET A 51 18.67 9.95 -2.57
CA MET A 51 17.32 9.55 -2.99
C MET A 51 16.96 10.21 -4.32
N GLN A 52 17.15 11.52 -4.44
CA GLN A 52 16.78 12.26 -5.66
C GLN A 52 17.58 11.87 -6.91
N LYS A 53 18.83 11.43 -6.76
CA LYS A 53 19.70 11.02 -7.88
C LYS A 53 19.53 9.56 -8.28
N ASN A 54 19.16 8.69 -7.33
CA ASN A 54 19.10 7.25 -7.54
C ASN A 54 17.67 6.70 -7.67
N SER A 55 16.64 7.49 -7.40
CA SER A 55 15.25 7.10 -7.69
C SER A 55 14.98 7.15 -9.20
N GLU A 56 14.45 6.06 -9.74
CA GLU A 56 14.03 5.99 -11.15
C GLU A 56 12.60 6.52 -11.33
N HIS A 57 11.76 6.45 -10.29
CA HIS A 57 10.39 7.00 -10.30
C HIS A 57 10.27 8.20 -9.38
N ASN A 58 9.54 9.22 -9.86
CA ASN A 58 9.39 10.46 -9.13
C ASN A 58 8.24 10.41 -8.09
N GLY A 59 7.42 9.36 -8.08
CA GLY A 59 6.25 9.23 -7.20
C GLY A 59 5.16 10.24 -7.53
N ALA A 60 4.18 9.87 -8.35
CA ALA A 60 3.07 10.77 -8.71
C ALA A 60 2.03 10.83 -7.58
N THR A 61 1.52 12.02 -7.30
CA THR A 61 0.38 12.22 -6.39
C THR A 61 -0.80 12.85 -7.13
N ILE A 62 -1.99 12.80 -6.54
CA ILE A 62 -3.18 13.45 -7.12
C ILE A 62 -2.95 14.96 -7.31
N SER A 63 -2.22 15.59 -6.38
CA SER A 63 -1.94 17.03 -6.41
C SER A 63 -0.76 17.41 -7.31
N ASP A 64 0.16 16.48 -7.53
CA ASP A 64 1.34 16.67 -8.39
C ASP A 64 1.58 15.39 -9.18
N GLN A 65 1.05 15.36 -10.41
CA GLN A 65 1.11 14.18 -11.28
C GLN A 65 2.49 13.98 -11.90
N ASN A 66 3.31 15.03 -11.98
CA ASN A 66 4.65 14.96 -12.56
C ASN A 66 5.65 15.79 -11.74
N PRO A 67 5.97 15.32 -10.52
CA PRO A 67 6.84 16.06 -9.63
C PRO A 67 8.24 16.21 -10.23
N ARG A 68 8.84 17.38 -10.03
CA ARG A 68 10.18 17.70 -10.54
C ARG A 68 11.27 16.83 -9.90
N HIS A 69 11.03 16.38 -8.67
CA HIS A 69 11.95 15.55 -7.91
C HIS A 69 11.20 14.38 -7.28
N PRO A 70 11.87 13.24 -7.06
CA PRO A 70 11.28 12.10 -6.37
C PRO A 70 10.66 12.47 -5.03
N LEU A 71 9.38 12.16 -4.89
CA LEU A 71 8.61 12.34 -3.66
C LEU A 71 8.71 11.10 -2.79
N PRO A 72 8.93 11.25 -1.47
CA PRO A 72 8.81 10.15 -0.51
C PRO A 72 7.38 9.56 -0.47
N PRO A 73 7.21 8.28 -0.11
CA PRO A 73 8.24 7.32 0.28
C PRO A 73 9.00 6.75 -0.92
N GLN A 74 10.29 6.50 -0.74
CA GLN A 74 11.15 5.87 -1.74
C GLN A 74 11.92 4.72 -1.07
N MET A 75 11.88 3.54 -1.67
CA MET A 75 12.39 2.31 -1.08
C MET A 75 13.68 1.89 -1.76
N PHE A 76 14.69 1.61 -0.94
CA PHE A 76 15.99 1.13 -1.39
C PHE A 76 16.40 -0.09 -0.59
N ASN A 77 17.13 -0.98 -1.24
CA ASN A 77 17.85 -2.06 -0.60
C ASN A 77 19.34 -1.70 -0.59
N ASP A 78 19.87 -1.36 0.57
CA ASP A 78 21.22 -0.84 0.77
C ASP A 78 21.49 0.45 -0.05
N ALA A 79 21.88 0.33 -1.31
CA ALA A 79 22.07 1.43 -2.27
C ALA A 79 21.30 1.22 -3.59
N GLU A 80 20.63 0.07 -3.74
CA GLU A 80 19.89 -0.27 -4.94
C GLU A 80 18.45 0.21 -4.83
N TYR A 81 17.97 0.89 -5.87
CA TYR A 81 16.59 1.36 -5.93
C TYR A 81 15.61 0.19 -6.07
N CYS A 82 14.58 0.15 -5.23
CA CYS A 82 13.52 -0.87 -5.29
C CYS A 82 12.28 -0.31 -6.01
N GLY A 83 11.84 0.89 -5.63
CA GLY A 83 10.67 1.53 -6.22
C GLY A 83 10.07 2.62 -5.33
N ASP A 84 8.99 3.22 -5.81
CA ASP A 84 8.22 4.23 -5.09
C ASP A 84 7.01 3.60 -4.36
N TYR A 85 6.09 4.45 -3.88
CA TYR A 85 4.88 3.99 -3.22
C TYR A 85 3.98 3.13 -4.12
N ASP A 86 3.79 3.51 -5.38
CA ASP A 86 2.82 2.85 -6.26
C ASP A 86 3.34 1.46 -6.63
N ASP A 87 4.65 1.34 -6.91
CA ASP A 87 5.29 0.05 -7.14
C ASP A 87 5.19 -0.88 -5.92
N PHE A 88 5.36 -0.33 -4.71
CA PHE A 88 5.27 -1.08 -3.46
C PHE A 88 3.85 -1.53 -3.14
N ASP A 89 2.85 -0.67 -3.34
CA ASP A 89 1.45 -1.02 -3.10
C ASP A 89 1.02 -2.14 -4.06
N LEU A 90 1.43 -2.05 -5.34
CA LEU A 90 1.23 -3.12 -6.32
C LEU A 90 1.90 -4.42 -5.89
N ALA A 91 3.18 -4.37 -5.48
CA ALA A 91 3.90 -5.55 -5.00
C ALA A 91 3.25 -6.18 -3.76
N ASN A 92 2.67 -5.36 -2.88
CA ASN A 92 1.91 -5.85 -1.73
C ASN A 92 0.59 -6.50 -2.15
N GLU A 93 -0.12 -5.96 -3.15
CA GLU A 93 -1.36 -6.55 -3.68
C GLU A 93 -1.14 -7.93 -4.32
N VAL A 94 0.00 -8.12 -4.99
CA VAL A 94 0.37 -9.40 -5.63
C VAL A 94 1.21 -10.32 -4.74
N ASP A 95 1.33 -10.00 -3.45
CA ASP A 95 2.12 -10.73 -2.44
C ASP A 95 3.58 -11.02 -2.85
N ASN A 96 4.21 -10.06 -3.53
CA ASN A 96 5.54 -10.18 -4.12
C ASN A 96 6.52 -9.15 -3.54
N LEU A 97 6.28 -8.74 -2.29
CA LEU A 97 7.01 -7.67 -1.62
C LEU A 97 8.50 -7.99 -1.45
N GLU A 98 8.85 -9.25 -1.19
CA GLU A 98 10.24 -9.71 -1.07
C GLU A 98 11.01 -9.50 -2.37
N VAL A 99 10.39 -9.82 -3.51
CA VAL A 99 10.97 -9.63 -4.84
C VAL A 99 11.11 -8.15 -5.15
N PHE A 100 10.09 -7.35 -4.84
CA PHE A 100 10.13 -5.89 -5.01
C PHE A 100 11.26 -5.24 -4.21
N LEU A 101 11.42 -5.66 -2.94
CA LEU A 101 12.49 -5.20 -2.07
C LEU A 101 13.87 -5.79 -2.42
N LYS A 102 13.94 -6.59 -3.49
CA LYS A 102 15.15 -7.29 -3.95
C LYS A 102 15.78 -8.13 -2.86
N MET A 103 14.94 -8.69 -1.98
CA MET A 103 15.36 -9.66 -0.98
C MET A 103 15.81 -10.93 -1.68
N GLU A 104 16.95 -11.48 -1.26
CA GLU A 104 17.28 -12.86 -1.62
C GLU A 104 16.10 -13.72 -1.15
N ALA A 105 15.41 -14.36 -2.10
CA ALA A 105 14.28 -15.22 -1.80
C ALA A 105 14.66 -16.17 -0.66
N PRO A 106 13.79 -16.36 0.35
CA PRO A 106 14.07 -17.33 1.40
C PRO A 106 14.35 -18.66 0.70
N LYS A 107 15.54 -19.22 0.99
CA LYS A 107 15.91 -20.56 0.53
C LYS A 107 14.70 -21.46 0.76
N PRO A 108 14.25 -22.24 -0.24
CA PRO A 108 13.07 -23.07 -0.08
C PRO A 108 13.27 -23.86 1.20
N VAL A 109 12.34 -23.67 2.14
CA VAL A 109 12.28 -24.48 3.35
C VAL A 109 12.13 -25.92 2.86
N SER A 110 13.24 -26.65 2.83
CA SER A 110 13.19 -28.09 2.72
C SER A 110 12.35 -28.58 3.88
N GLU A 111 11.18 -29.11 3.55
CA GLU A 111 10.27 -29.81 4.43
C GLU A 111 11.07 -30.78 5.30
N ASP A 112 11.26 -30.49 6.60
CA ASP A 112 11.55 -31.50 7.62
C ASP A 112 11.56 -30.88 9.02
N GLN A 113 10.38 -30.82 9.65
CA GLN A 113 10.09 -31.39 10.98
C GLN A 113 8.86 -30.73 11.60
N GLN A 114 7.69 -31.34 11.34
CA GLN A 114 6.69 -31.56 12.39
C GLN A 114 5.84 -32.79 12.00
N ARG A 115 6.49 -33.97 11.99
CA ARG A 115 5.79 -35.26 12.04
C ARG A 115 5.84 -35.75 13.49
N ASN A 116 4.70 -35.75 14.16
CA ASN A 116 4.29 -36.84 15.07
C ASN A 116 2.84 -36.62 15.52
N GLY A 117 1.98 -37.60 15.22
CA GLY A 117 0.60 -37.65 15.72
C GLY A 117 -0.36 -38.49 14.88
N THR A 118 -0.01 -39.74 14.61
CA THR A 118 -0.87 -40.76 14.00
C THR A 118 -2.13 -40.99 14.84
N GLY A 119 -3.31 -41.01 14.20
CA GLY A 119 -4.59 -41.35 14.82
C GLY A 119 -5.69 -41.48 13.77
N ASP A 120 -5.71 -42.63 13.11
CA ASP A 120 -6.72 -43.09 12.15
C ASP A 120 -8.08 -43.34 12.83
N ALA A 121 -9.17 -42.82 12.26
CA ALA A 121 -10.49 -43.47 12.24
C ALA A 121 -11.46 -42.71 11.30
N VAL A 122 -11.99 -43.45 10.34
CA VAL A 122 -12.92 -43.06 9.28
C VAL A 122 -14.36 -43.38 9.71
N GLN A 123 -15.33 -42.48 9.48
CA GLN A 123 -16.73 -42.81 9.10
C GLN A 123 -17.45 -41.52 8.70
N ASP A 124 -17.65 -41.24 7.40
CA ASP A 124 -18.83 -41.58 6.58
C ASP A 124 -20.19 -41.32 7.26
N GLN A 125 -20.97 -40.39 6.70
CA GLN A 125 -22.39 -40.58 6.40
C GLN A 125 -22.94 -39.47 5.49
N GLN A 126 -23.45 -39.91 4.34
CA GLN A 126 -24.30 -39.18 3.39
C GLN A 126 -25.70 -38.89 3.96
N SER A 127 -26.34 -37.82 3.48
CA SER A 127 -27.77 -37.73 3.05
C SER A 127 -28.10 -36.25 2.77
N GLN A 128 -28.12 -35.76 1.52
CA GLN A 128 -29.16 -35.83 0.48
C GLN A 128 -30.43 -34.97 0.73
N VAL A 129 -30.52 -33.91 -0.09
CA VAL A 129 -31.67 -33.22 -0.74
C VAL A 129 -32.89 -32.77 0.09
N THR A 130 -33.31 -31.52 -0.16
CA THR A 130 -34.56 -31.25 -0.91
C THR A 130 -34.62 -29.78 -1.34
N ALA A 131 -35.03 -29.60 -2.60
CA ALA A 131 -35.33 -28.33 -3.23
C ALA A 131 -36.66 -27.76 -2.74
N THR A 132 -36.85 -26.45 -2.87
CA THR A 132 -38.11 -25.91 -3.42
C THR A 132 -37.91 -24.49 -3.93
N ALA A 133 -38.47 -24.26 -5.11
CA ALA A 133 -38.38 -23.06 -5.93
C ALA A 133 -39.53 -22.08 -5.65
N ALA A 134 -39.36 -20.83 -6.11
CA ALA A 134 -40.33 -19.92 -6.75
C ALA A 134 -39.93 -18.47 -6.38
N ALA A 135 -39.36 -17.66 -7.29
CA ALA A 135 -39.95 -17.03 -8.47
C ALA A 135 -40.99 -15.94 -8.13
N ALA A 136 -40.68 -14.69 -8.49
CA ALA A 136 -41.54 -13.62 -9.04
C ALA A 136 -40.98 -12.24 -8.63
N THR A 137 -40.30 -11.47 -9.49
CA THR A 137 -40.78 -10.59 -10.59
C THR A 137 -41.26 -9.20 -10.16
N GLU A 138 -40.58 -8.19 -10.74
CA GLU A 138 -41.01 -6.81 -11.09
C GLU A 138 -41.28 -5.82 -9.93
N ALA A 139 -41.18 -4.49 -10.04
CA ALA A 139 -40.84 -3.56 -11.11
C ALA A 139 -40.70 -2.15 -10.47
N SER A 140 -39.90 -1.29 -11.11
CA SER A 140 -40.20 0.15 -11.36
C SER A 140 -40.15 1.23 -10.27
N THR A 141 -39.85 2.44 -10.79
CA THR A 141 -40.06 3.84 -10.31
C THR A 141 -39.00 4.37 -9.33
N GLU A 142 -38.18 5.37 -9.68
CA GLU A 142 -38.52 6.82 -9.86
C GLU A 142 -39.27 7.32 -8.61
N ASP A 143 -38.79 8.26 -7.81
CA ASP A 143 -38.42 9.63 -8.16
C ASP A 143 -37.85 10.35 -6.89
N ASP A 144 -37.45 11.60 -7.10
CA ASP A 144 -37.53 12.73 -6.18
C ASP A 144 -36.27 13.22 -5.44
N GLU A 145 -35.70 14.25 -6.08
CA GLU A 145 -35.39 15.59 -5.56
C GLU A 145 -34.73 15.72 -4.17
N ASP A 146 -33.55 16.35 -4.14
CA ASP A 146 -33.37 17.41 -3.16
C ASP A 146 -32.77 18.66 -3.80
N LYS A 147 -33.43 19.76 -3.48
CA LYS A 147 -33.40 21.05 -4.15
C LYS A 147 -32.19 21.90 -3.73
N GLU A 148 -31.88 22.81 -4.64
CA GLU A 148 -31.22 24.08 -4.41
C GLU A 148 -31.48 24.68 -3.02
N ASN A 149 -30.41 25.20 -2.40
CA ASN A 149 -30.55 26.45 -1.64
C ASN A 149 -29.64 27.52 -2.24
N LYS A 150 -30.30 28.57 -2.73
CA LYS A 150 -29.77 29.81 -3.28
C LYS A 150 -30.27 30.93 -2.37
N THR A 151 -29.39 31.70 -1.74
CA THR A 151 -29.65 33.11 -1.32
C THR A 151 -28.30 33.76 -0.97
N GLU A 152 -27.78 34.61 -1.87
CA GLU A 152 -27.82 36.10 -1.86
C GLU A 152 -26.63 36.69 -1.06
N GLU A 153 -25.68 37.33 -1.73
CA GLU A 153 -25.68 38.73 -2.20
C GLU A 153 -25.28 39.71 -1.09
N GLY A 154 -24.21 40.45 -1.34
CA GLY A 154 -23.66 41.43 -0.41
C GLY A 154 -22.52 42.19 -1.07
N ALA A 155 -22.89 43.14 -1.92
CA ALA A 155 -22.03 44.15 -2.51
C ALA A 155 -21.16 44.89 -1.48
N ASN A 156 -19.95 45.29 -1.87
CA ASN A 156 -19.53 46.66 -1.60
C ASN A 156 -18.42 47.12 -2.56
N GLU A 157 -18.68 48.27 -3.19
CA GLU A 157 -17.72 49.16 -3.87
C GLU A 157 -16.52 49.53 -2.98
N VAL A 158 -15.34 49.72 -3.58
CA VAL A 158 -14.64 51.02 -3.69
C VAL A 158 -13.82 51.05 -4.98
#